data_AF-A0A1R1SCT3-F1
#
_entry.id   AF-A0A1R1SCT3-F1
#
_cell.length_a   1.000
_cell.length_b   1.000
_cell.length_c   1.000
_cell.angle_alpha   90.00
_cell.angle_beta   90.00
_cell.angle_gamma   90.00
#
_symmetry.space_group_name_H-M   'P 1'
#
loop_
_entity.id
_entity.type
_entity.pdbx_description
1 polymer ?
#
loop_
_entity_poly.entity_id
_entity_poly.type
_entity_poly.pdbx_seq_one_letter_code
_entity_poly.pdbx_strand_id
1 'polypeptide(L)'
;ASSGIPRGWAAAGHRAGVDFLPELSESRAARVARRFRQLKRPGDLAVVSIHWGGNWGYRVSGDHIRFAHALIDGGVDLVHGHSSHHPRPLEVYRGKLVLYGCGDFIDDYEGITGYEEYRDDLRLLYFVALAPDTGRLAGLRMVPMRARRMRLRHATSGDARWLRTVLDRVSAPFGSRVDLDRDGALGLRRTPAR
;
A
#
# COMPACT_ATOMS: atom_id res chain seq x y z
N ALA A 1 -8.76 14.27 3.41
CA ALA A 1 -9.91 13.40 3.14
C ALA A 1 -9.85 12.21 4.11
N SER A 2 -11.00 11.85 4.70
CA SER A 2 -11.17 10.69 5.59
C SER A 2 -11.34 9.41 4.77
N SER A 3 -11.02 8.25 5.34
CA SER A 3 -11.25 6.92 4.75
C SER A 3 -12.64 6.35 5.07
N GLY A 4 -13.55 7.16 5.61
CA GLY A 4 -14.94 6.75 5.87
C GLY A 4 -15.16 5.94 7.14
N ILE A 5 -14.12 5.73 7.97
CA ILE A 5 -14.25 5.01 9.24
C ILE A 5 -14.73 5.97 10.35
N PRO A 6 -15.94 5.78 10.91
CA PRO A 6 -16.44 6.65 11.96
C PRO A 6 -15.75 6.36 13.29
N ARG A 7 -15.61 7.40 14.12
CA ARG A 7 -15.02 7.28 15.47
C ARG A 7 -15.77 6.25 16.34
N GLY A 8 -17.06 6.05 16.09
CA GLY A 8 -17.88 5.05 16.75
C GLY A 8 -17.41 3.61 16.54
N TRP A 9 -16.55 3.30 15.56
CA TRP A 9 -16.02 1.95 15.34
C TRP A 9 -14.73 1.64 16.11
N ALA A 10 -14.16 2.62 16.82
CA ALA A 10 -12.92 2.43 17.58
C ALA A 10 -13.07 1.35 18.67
N ALA A 11 -12.07 0.47 18.81
CA ALA A 11 -11.99 -0.44 19.95
C ALA A 11 -11.84 0.31 21.27
N ALA A 12 -12.40 -0.24 22.35
CA ALA A 12 -12.25 0.24 23.71
C ALA A 12 -12.13 -0.95 24.68
N GLY A 13 -11.73 -0.72 25.93
CA GLY A 13 -11.52 -1.81 26.90
C GLY A 13 -12.73 -2.74 27.11
N HIS A 14 -13.94 -2.26 26.86
CA HIS A 14 -15.19 -3.01 26.98
C HIS A 14 -15.90 -3.24 25.63
N ARG A 15 -15.26 -2.93 24.49
CA ARG A 15 -15.92 -2.94 23.18
C ARG A 15 -14.96 -3.30 22.05
N ALA A 16 -15.30 -4.35 21.30
CA ALA A 16 -14.58 -4.72 20.09
C ALA A 16 -14.70 -3.61 19.03
N GLY A 17 -13.67 -3.48 18.19
CA GLY A 17 -13.61 -2.46 17.14
C GLY A 17 -12.26 -2.43 16.44
N VAL A 18 -12.01 -1.36 15.69
CA VAL A 18 -10.74 -1.12 14.98
C VAL A 18 -9.75 -0.35 15.85
N ASP A 19 -8.44 -0.58 15.68
CA ASP A 19 -7.39 0.27 16.29
C ASP A 19 -7.38 1.63 15.59
N PHE A 20 -8.26 2.51 16.07
CA PHE A 20 -8.59 3.76 15.41
C PHE A 20 -7.56 4.85 15.70
N LEU A 21 -7.06 5.48 14.64
CA LEU A 21 -6.18 6.65 14.72
C LEU A 21 -6.96 7.89 14.27
N PRO A 22 -7.35 8.80 15.19
CA PRO A 22 -8.14 9.98 14.82
C PRO A 22 -7.37 10.98 13.96
N GLU A 23 -6.05 10.92 14.00
CA GLU A 23 -5.13 11.75 13.22
C GLU A 23 -3.84 10.97 12.99
N LEU A 24 -3.19 11.24 11.87
CA LEU A 24 -1.87 10.72 11.55
C LEU A 24 -0.82 11.72 12.05
N SER A 25 -0.05 11.32 13.05
CA SER A 25 1.03 12.12 13.63
C SER A 25 2.22 11.25 13.99
N GLU A 26 3.41 11.84 14.02
CA GLU A 26 4.66 11.14 14.33
C GLU A 26 4.63 10.50 15.73
N SER A 27 4.03 11.19 16.72
CA SER A 27 3.88 10.66 18.08
C SER A 27 3.03 9.39 18.12
N ARG A 28 1.99 9.30 17.28
CA ARG A 28 1.16 8.09 17.14
C ARG A 28 1.86 7.00 16.37
N ALA A 29 2.58 7.34 15.29
CA ALA A 29 3.43 6.38 14.58
C ALA A 29 4.47 5.76 15.54
N ALA A 30 5.14 6.58 16.36
CA ALA A 30 6.09 6.10 17.37
C ALA A 30 5.44 5.19 18.42
N ARG A 31 4.19 5.47 18.82
CA ARG A 31 3.42 4.61 19.72
C ARG A 31 3.10 3.26 19.08
N VAL A 32 2.65 3.26 17.82
CA VAL A 32 2.39 2.02 17.06
C VAL A 32 3.70 1.23 16.91
N ALA A 33 4.77 1.86 16.46
CA ALA A 33 6.06 1.21 16.24
C ALA A 33 6.68 0.66 17.53
N ARG A 34 6.50 1.33 18.68
CA ARG A 34 6.92 0.82 19.99
C ARG A 34 6.25 -0.52 20.35
N ARG A 35 4.98 -0.72 19.99
CA ARG A 35 4.30 -2.01 20.22
C ARG A 35 5.00 -3.14 19.47
N PHE A 36 5.36 -2.92 18.21
CA PHE A 36 6.12 -3.91 17.44
C PHE A 36 7.49 -4.18 18.06
N ARG A 37 8.26 -3.13 18.41
CA ARG A 37 9.59 -3.31 19.01
C ARG A 37 9.59 -4.13 20.30
N GLN A 38 8.52 -4.06 21.09
CA GLN A 38 8.39 -4.83 22.33
C GLN A 38 8.06 -6.31 22.09
N LEU A 39 7.53 -6.65 20.90
CA LEU A 39 7.05 -7.99 20.58
C LEU A 39 7.95 -8.72 19.58
N LYS A 40 8.67 -8.00 18.72
CA LYS A 40 9.54 -8.57 17.67
C LYS A 40 10.66 -9.40 18.27
N ARG A 41 10.85 -10.59 17.72
CA ARG A 41 11.99 -11.50 17.92
C ARG A 41 12.89 -11.51 16.67
N PRO A 42 14.12 -12.06 16.75
CA PRO A 42 14.93 -12.31 15.56
C PRO A 42 14.13 -13.14 14.53
N GLY A 43 14.18 -12.71 13.27
CA GLY A 43 13.44 -13.26 12.15
C GLY A 43 12.09 -12.61 11.87
N ASP A 44 11.50 -11.90 12.85
CA ASP A 44 10.16 -11.34 12.69
C ASP A 44 10.13 -10.15 11.73
N LEU A 45 9.02 -10.04 10.98
CA LEU A 45 8.70 -8.89 10.13
C LEU A 45 7.49 -8.14 10.72
N ALA A 46 7.61 -6.83 10.89
CA ALA A 46 6.53 -5.97 11.32
C ALA A 46 5.85 -5.32 10.11
N VAL A 47 4.57 -5.65 9.92
CA VAL A 47 3.73 -5.06 8.87
C VAL A 47 2.64 -4.22 9.52
N VAL A 48 2.49 -2.97 9.09
CA VAL A 48 1.34 -2.15 9.44
C VAL A 48 0.37 -2.12 8.27
N SER A 49 -0.80 -2.71 8.44
CA SER A 49 -1.93 -2.54 7.54
C SER A 49 -2.75 -1.33 8.00
N ILE A 50 -2.95 -0.34 7.13
CA ILE A 50 -3.61 0.92 7.47
C ILE A 50 -4.63 1.34 6.42
N HIS A 51 -5.87 1.57 6.89
CA HIS A 51 -6.99 2.04 6.08
C HIS A 51 -7.09 3.58 6.15
N TRP A 52 -6.63 4.30 5.13
CA TRP A 52 -6.43 5.76 5.24
C TRP A 52 -6.68 6.56 3.96
N GLY A 53 -6.85 7.88 4.14
CA GLY A 53 -6.94 8.84 3.05
C GLY A 53 -8.27 8.81 2.31
N GLY A 54 -8.36 9.59 1.23
CA GLY A 54 -9.53 9.56 0.35
C GLY A 54 -9.51 8.34 -0.57
N ASN A 55 -10.69 7.98 -1.09
CA ASN A 55 -10.84 6.79 -1.92
C ASN A 55 -10.26 6.93 -3.34
N TRP A 56 -10.03 8.17 -3.79
CA TRP A 56 -9.62 8.50 -5.16
C TRP A 56 -8.47 9.50 -5.20
N GLY A 57 -7.64 9.40 -6.22
CA GLY A 57 -6.56 10.34 -6.49
C GLY A 57 -5.16 9.80 -6.14
N TYR A 58 -4.17 10.25 -6.92
CA TYR A 58 -2.79 9.78 -6.79
C TYR A 58 -1.94 10.59 -5.82
N ARG A 59 -2.37 11.81 -5.45
CA ARG A 59 -1.63 12.66 -4.51
C ARG A 59 -1.64 12.06 -3.11
N VAL A 60 -0.47 11.80 -2.56
CA VAL A 60 -0.28 11.41 -1.16
C VAL A 60 -0.06 12.67 -0.33
N SER A 61 -0.73 12.81 0.82
CA SER A 61 -0.55 13.99 1.68
C SER A 61 0.77 13.91 2.46
N GLY A 62 1.31 15.07 2.84
CA GLY A 62 2.52 15.13 3.67
C GLY A 62 2.36 14.40 5.00
N ASP A 63 1.16 14.39 5.60
CA ASP A 63 0.90 13.63 6.83
C ASP A 63 0.99 12.12 6.62
N HIS A 64 0.50 11.59 5.49
CA HIS A 64 0.62 10.17 5.17
C HIS A 64 2.10 9.78 4.99
N ILE A 65 2.87 10.61 4.28
CA ILE A 65 4.29 10.39 4.04
C ILE A 65 5.05 10.39 5.38
N ARG A 66 4.91 11.45 6.18
CA ARG A 66 5.55 11.55 7.50
C ARG A 66 5.16 10.40 8.43
N PHE A 67 3.89 10.00 8.43
CA PHE A 67 3.42 8.89 9.24
C PHE A 67 4.04 7.56 8.79
N ALA A 68 4.07 7.28 7.48
CA ALA A 68 4.73 6.09 6.94
C ALA A 68 6.22 6.06 7.29
N HIS A 69 6.93 7.18 7.09
CA HIS A 69 8.35 7.29 7.41
C HIS A 69 8.61 7.09 8.90
N ALA A 70 7.81 7.71 9.77
CA ALA A 70 7.93 7.54 11.22
C ALA A 70 7.64 6.09 11.70
N LEU A 71 6.74 5.36 11.02
CA LEU A 71 6.54 3.95 11.27
C LEU A 71 7.79 3.13 10.91
N ILE A 72 8.33 3.36 9.71
CA ILE A 72 9.55 2.68 9.23
C ILE A 72 10.74 2.97 10.14
N ASP A 73 10.94 4.23 10.51
CA ASP A 73 11.99 4.68 11.44
C ASP A 73 11.82 4.07 12.84
N GLY A 74 10.57 3.81 13.25
CA GLY A 74 10.25 3.16 14.50
C GLY A 74 10.42 1.63 14.51
N GLY A 75 10.80 1.02 13.38
CA GLY A 75 11.06 -0.42 13.26
C GLY A 75 10.00 -1.23 12.53
N VAL A 76 9.02 -0.59 11.87
CA VAL A 76 8.12 -1.27 10.92
C VAL A 76 8.91 -1.62 9.64
N ASP A 77 8.60 -2.75 9.03
CA ASP A 77 9.29 -3.29 7.85
C ASP A 77 8.51 -3.08 6.55
N LEU A 78 7.18 -3.03 6.64
CA LEU A 78 6.28 -2.75 5.52
C LEU A 78 5.07 -1.95 5.98
N VAL A 79 4.76 -0.88 5.25
CA VAL A 79 3.48 -0.17 5.37
C VAL A 79 2.56 -0.60 4.23
N HIS A 80 1.48 -1.28 4.57
CA HIS A 80 0.43 -1.74 3.66
C HIS A 80 -0.78 -0.79 3.78
N GLY A 81 -0.78 0.27 2.98
CA GLY A 81 -1.89 1.21 2.87
C GLY A 81 -3.00 0.67 1.97
N HIS A 82 -4.24 0.88 2.39
CA HIS A 82 -5.46 0.55 1.64
C HIS A 82 -6.55 1.60 1.93
N SER A 83 -7.75 1.44 1.33
CA SER A 83 -8.91 2.36 1.30
C SER A 83 -9.13 3.05 -0.04
N SER A 84 -8.06 3.27 -0.82
CA SER A 84 -8.25 3.69 -2.20
C SER A 84 -8.78 2.53 -3.02
N HIS A 85 -9.72 2.78 -3.92
CA HIS A 85 -10.28 1.74 -4.80
C HIS A 85 -9.36 1.40 -5.98
N HIS A 86 -8.27 2.15 -6.12
CA HIS A 86 -7.26 1.91 -7.15
C HIS A 86 -5.85 1.89 -6.53
N PRO A 87 -4.89 1.22 -7.18
CA PRO A 87 -3.49 1.29 -6.81
C PRO A 87 -2.96 2.73 -6.81
N ARG A 88 -2.18 3.06 -5.78
CA ARG A 88 -1.57 4.37 -5.53
C ARG A 88 -0.04 4.27 -5.51
N PRO A 89 0.70 5.39 -5.41
CA PRO A 89 2.16 5.37 -5.46
C PRO A 89 2.82 4.37 -4.51
N LEU A 90 3.99 3.91 -4.92
CA LEU A 90 4.86 3.02 -4.18
C LEU A 90 6.14 3.78 -3.83
N GLU A 91 6.71 3.50 -2.67
CA GLU A 91 7.98 4.09 -2.24
C GLU A 91 8.88 3.04 -1.58
N VAL A 92 10.19 3.15 -1.80
CA VAL A 92 11.20 2.43 -1.03
C VAL A 92 11.92 3.42 -0.14
N TYR A 93 11.46 3.56 1.10
CA TYR A 93 12.02 4.48 2.09
C TYR A 93 13.00 3.73 2.99
N ARG A 94 14.26 4.18 3.07
CA ARG A 94 15.34 3.52 3.84
C ARG A 94 15.47 2.01 3.55
N GLY A 95 15.25 1.63 2.29
CA GLY A 95 15.29 0.24 1.83
C GLY A 95 14.06 -0.60 2.18
N LYS A 96 13.00 -0.01 2.76
CA LYS A 96 11.76 -0.70 3.16
C LYS A 96 10.57 -0.19 2.36
N LEU A 97 9.59 -1.04 2.12
CA LEU A 97 8.49 -0.77 1.20
C LEU A 97 7.34 -0.03 1.88
N VAL A 98 6.84 1.01 1.20
CA VAL A 98 5.59 1.71 1.54
C VAL A 98 4.65 1.62 0.35
N LEU A 99 3.49 0.99 0.58
CA LEU A 99 2.38 0.92 -0.36
C LEU A 99 1.34 1.96 0.10
N TYR A 100 1.20 3.10 -0.59
CA TYR A 100 0.30 4.17 -0.11
C TYR A 100 -1.19 3.87 -0.30
N GLY A 101 -1.53 2.90 -1.13
CA GLY A 101 -2.89 2.42 -1.37
C GLY A 101 -2.87 1.27 -2.37
N CYS A 102 -3.31 0.09 -1.96
CA CYS A 102 -3.23 -1.12 -2.79
C CYS A 102 -4.41 -1.29 -3.76
N GLY A 103 -5.43 -0.42 -3.69
CA GLY A 103 -6.69 -0.69 -4.38
C GLY A 103 -7.51 -1.73 -3.61
N ASP A 104 -8.60 -2.16 -4.23
CA ASP A 104 -9.30 -3.35 -3.77
C ASP A 104 -8.76 -4.61 -4.49
N PHE A 105 -9.28 -5.77 -4.10
CA PHE A 105 -8.92 -7.04 -4.73
C PHE A 105 -10.13 -7.92 -5.01
N ILE A 106 -10.87 -8.32 -3.97
CA ILE A 106 -12.12 -9.06 -4.08
C ILE A 106 -13.16 -8.32 -3.27
N ASP A 107 -14.24 -7.91 -3.92
CA ASP A 107 -15.35 -7.16 -3.32
C ASP A 107 -16.71 -7.70 -3.80
N ASP A 108 -17.77 -7.23 -3.17
CA ASP A 108 -19.17 -7.51 -3.49
C ASP A 108 -19.81 -6.49 -4.46
N TYR A 109 -18.99 -5.63 -5.09
CA TYR A 109 -19.40 -4.66 -6.12
C TYR A 109 -18.41 -4.58 -7.28
N GLU A 110 -18.85 -4.04 -8.42
CA GLU A 110 -18.04 -3.88 -9.63
C GLU A 110 -17.80 -2.41 -9.94
N GLY A 111 -16.91 -1.82 -9.15
CA GLY A 111 -16.49 -0.45 -9.31
C GLY A 111 -17.53 0.59 -8.91
N ILE A 112 -17.12 1.84 -8.98
CA ILE A 112 -17.89 3.00 -8.55
C ILE A 112 -17.92 4.02 -9.69
N THR A 113 -19.12 4.32 -10.17
CA THR A 113 -19.31 5.22 -11.31
C THR A 113 -18.82 6.64 -11.03
N GLY A 114 -18.31 7.32 -12.06
CA GLY A 114 -17.78 8.70 -11.97
C GLY A 114 -16.29 8.78 -11.65
N TYR A 115 -15.61 7.63 -11.52
CA TYR A 115 -14.19 7.51 -11.22
C TYR A 115 -13.46 6.57 -12.20
N GLU A 116 -14.01 6.37 -13.39
CA GLU A 116 -13.52 5.43 -14.40
C GLU A 116 -12.08 5.72 -14.84
N GLU A 117 -11.62 6.97 -14.72
CA GLU A 117 -10.24 7.39 -14.99
C GLU A 117 -9.19 6.68 -14.12
N TYR A 118 -9.60 6.22 -12.93
CA TYR A 118 -8.74 5.50 -12.00
C TYR A 118 -8.66 4.00 -12.29
N ARG A 119 -9.54 3.48 -13.16
CA ARG A 119 -9.61 2.06 -13.53
C ARG A 119 -9.61 1.16 -12.29
N ASP A 120 -10.56 1.40 -11.38
CA ASP A 120 -10.76 0.55 -10.21
C ASP A 120 -11.06 -0.91 -10.60
N ASP A 121 -11.51 -1.18 -11.83
CA ASP A 121 -11.58 -2.53 -12.39
C ASP A 121 -10.23 -3.25 -12.46
N LEU A 122 -9.10 -2.53 -12.46
CA LEU A 122 -7.75 -3.09 -12.46
C LEU A 122 -7.22 -3.25 -11.03
N ARG A 123 -6.98 -4.50 -10.64
CA ARG A 123 -6.52 -4.91 -9.30
C ARG A 123 -5.10 -5.47 -9.37
N LEU A 124 -4.40 -5.51 -8.23
CA LEU A 124 -3.05 -6.07 -8.15
C LEU A 124 -2.94 -7.11 -7.04
N LEU A 125 -2.37 -8.27 -7.39
CA LEU A 125 -1.78 -9.18 -6.41
C LEU A 125 -0.37 -8.68 -6.09
N TYR A 126 -0.06 -8.46 -4.82
CA TYR A 126 1.26 -8.01 -4.36
C TYR A 126 2.05 -9.18 -3.77
N PHE A 127 3.15 -9.56 -4.42
CA PHE A 127 4.12 -10.53 -3.91
C PHE A 127 5.37 -9.78 -3.44
N VAL A 128 5.48 -9.59 -2.12
CA VAL A 128 6.57 -8.85 -1.49
C VAL A 128 7.57 -9.82 -0.88
N ALA A 129 8.83 -9.74 -1.29
CA ALA A 129 9.94 -10.45 -0.68
C ALA A 129 10.75 -9.47 0.19
N LEU A 130 10.83 -9.76 1.50
CA LEU A 130 11.58 -8.97 2.46
C LEU A 130 12.73 -9.81 3.03
N ALA A 131 13.89 -9.19 3.21
CA ALA A 131 15.00 -9.79 3.92
C ALA A 131 14.62 -10.01 5.40
N PRO A 132 14.82 -11.21 5.96
CA PRO A 132 14.64 -11.45 7.39
C PRO A 132 15.44 -10.45 8.24
N ASP A 133 14.95 -10.19 9.46
CA ASP A 133 15.52 -9.29 10.48
C ASP A 133 15.52 -7.80 10.14
N THR A 134 15.95 -7.45 8.92
CA THR A 134 16.15 -6.07 8.48
C THR A 134 14.90 -5.49 7.82
N GLY A 135 14.01 -6.34 7.31
CA GLY A 135 12.82 -5.93 6.57
C GLY A 135 13.13 -5.24 5.23
N ARG A 136 14.39 -5.25 4.76
CA ARG A 136 14.75 -4.59 3.51
C ARG A 136 14.07 -5.29 2.34
N LEU A 137 13.57 -4.50 1.40
CA LEU A 137 12.91 -4.99 0.20
C LEU A 137 13.92 -5.78 -0.66
N ALA A 138 13.71 -7.09 -0.77
CA ALA A 138 14.45 -7.95 -1.68
C ALA A 138 13.78 -7.99 -3.06
N GLY A 139 12.45 -7.87 -3.13
CA GLY A 139 11.73 -7.82 -4.40
C GLY A 139 10.26 -7.48 -4.23
N LEU A 140 9.69 -6.86 -5.25
CA LEU A 140 8.26 -6.65 -5.39
C LEU A 140 7.85 -7.13 -6.77
N ARG A 141 6.91 -8.07 -6.81
CA ARG A 141 6.21 -8.49 -8.02
C ARG A 141 4.72 -8.20 -7.84
N MET A 142 4.13 -7.46 -8.76
CA MET A 142 2.70 -7.17 -8.75
C MET A 142 2.05 -7.79 -9.99
N VAL A 143 1.05 -8.63 -9.82
CA VAL A 143 0.38 -9.30 -10.94
C VAL A 143 -0.93 -8.58 -11.26
N PRO A 144 -1.06 -7.95 -12.45
CA PRO A 144 -2.27 -7.29 -12.90
C PRO A 144 -3.45 -8.25 -13.07
N MET A 145 -4.53 -7.93 -12.40
CA MET A 145 -5.83 -8.60 -12.51
C MET A 145 -6.89 -7.59 -12.94
N ARG A 146 -8.01 -8.11 -13.43
CA ARG A 146 -9.19 -7.33 -13.77
C ARG A 146 -10.43 -7.93 -13.12
N ALA A 147 -11.16 -7.11 -12.36
CA ALA A 147 -12.48 -7.44 -11.86
C ALA A 147 -13.48 -7.39 -13.03
N ARG A 148 -14.23 -8.48 -13.24
CA ARG A 148 -15.30 -8.55 -14.23
C ARG A 148 -16.32 -9.63 -13.91
N ARG A 149 -17.59 -9.23 -13.79
CA ARG A 149 -18.72 -10.02 -13.28
C ARG A 149 -18.44 -10.61 -11.89
N MET A 150 -17.97 -9.77 -10.96
CA MET A 150 -17.60 -10.09 -9.57
C MET A 150 -16.57 -11.21 -9.47
N ARG A 151 -15.65 -11.27 -10.45
CA ARG A 151 -14.61 -12.29 -10.54
C ARG A 151 -13.31 -11.65 -10.97
N LEU A 152 -12.22 -12.13 -10.39
CA LEU A 152 -10.88 -11.80 -10.85
C LEU A 152 -10.53 -12.61 -12.10
N ARG A 153 -10.00 -11.91 -13.09
CA ARG A 153 -9.44 -12.47 -14.32
C ARG A 153 -8.05 -11.90 -14.51
N HIS A 154 -7.19 -12.61 -15.24
CA HIS A 154 -5.94 -12.01 -15.67
C HIS A 154 -6.21 -10.76 -16.51
N ALA A 155 -5.48 -9.69 -16.22
CA ALA A 155 -5.57 -8.47 -17.00
C ALA A 155 -4.98 -8.70 -18.40
N THR A 156 -5.43 -7.91 -19.38
CA THR A 156 -4.83 -7.97 -20.72
C THR A 156 -3.44 -7.34 -20.71
N SER A 157 -2.62 -7.61 -21.73
CA SER A 157 -1.33 -6.90 -21.87
C SER A 157 -1.49 -5.38 -22.01
N GLY A 158 -2.63 -4.92 -22.55
CA GLY A 158 -2.97 -3.49 -22.60
C GLY A 158 -3.22 -2.92 -21.21
N ASP A 159 -3.99 -3.62 -20.38
CA ASP A 159 -4.25 -3.24 -18.99
C ASP A 159 -2.97 -3.22 -18.15
N ALA A 160 -2.10 -4.23 -18.31
CA ALA A 160 -0.82 -4.28 -17.61
C ALA A 160 0.09 -3.10 -17.99
N ARG A 161 0.16 -2.73 -19.28
CA ARG A 161 0.88 -1.54 -19.74
C ARG A 161 0.29 -0.24 -19.19
N TRP A 162 -1.04 -0.15 -19.10
CA TRP A 162 -1.70 1.00 -18.50
C TRP A 162 -1.33 1.14 -17.01
N LEU A 163 -1.48 0.07 -16.23
CA LEU A 163 -1.11 0.05 -14.81
C LEU A 163 0.35 0.41 -14.60
N ARG A 164 1.27 -0.20 -15.37
CA ARG A 164 2.69 0.14 -15.34
C ARG A 164 2.93 1.62 -15.57
N THR A 165 2.29 2.20 -16.58
CA THR A 165 2.48 3.61 -16.97
C THR A 165 2.00 4.55 -15.87
N VAL A 166 0.82 4.27 -15.31
CA VAL A 166 0.27 5.06 -14.20
C VAL A 166 1.16 4.94 -12.98
N LEU A 167 1.49 3.72 -12.54
CA LEU A 167 2.30 3.49 -11.34
C LEU A 167 3.73 4.03 -11.46
N ASP A 168 4.39 3.89 -12.62
CA ASP A 168 5.70 4.51 -12.86
C ASP A 168 5.62 6.04 -12.72
N ARG A 169 4.61 6.67 -13.32
CA ARG A 169 4.40 8.12 -13.26
C ARG A 169 4.15 8.61 -11.84
N VAL A 170 3.25 7.96 -11.11
CA VAL A 170 2.82 8.45 -9.79
C VAL A 170 3.80 8.08 -8.67
N SER A 171 4.64 7.06 -8.88
CA SER A 171 5.71 6.66 -7.94
C SER A 171 7.04 7.35 -8.20
N ALA A 172 7.24 7.96 -9.38
CA ALA A 172 8.47 8.68 -9.72
C ALA A 172 8.86 9.80 -8.73
N PRO A 173 7.92 10.61 -8.18
CA PRO A 173 8.25 11.61 -7.15
C PRO A 173 8.82 11.00 -5.85
N PHE A 174 8.60 9.71 -5.61
CA PHE A 174 9.14 8.95 -4.48
C PHE A 174 10.42 8.20 -4.85
N GLY A 175 11.04 8.51 -6.00
CA GLY A 175 12.24 7.85 -6.49
C GLY A 175 12.02 6.41 -6.97
N SER A 176 10.77 5.95 -7.08
CA SER A 176 10.43 4.58 -7.46
C SER A 176 10.03 4.52 -8.93
N ARG A 177 10.58 3.54 -9.66
CA ARG A 177 10.27 3.28 -11.07
C ARG A 177 9.66 1.90 -11.21
N VAL A 178 8.65 1.77 -12.06
CA VAL A 178 7.91 0.52 -12.26
C VAL A 178 8.19 -0.02 -13.66
N ASP A 179 8.58 -1.28 -13.74
CA ASP A 179 8.85 -2.01 -14.98
C ASP A 179 7.76 -3.05 -15.25
N LEU A 180 7.66 -3.46 -16.51
CA LEU A 180 6.76 -4.51 -16.98
C LEU A 180 7.60 -5.70 -17.42
N ASP A 181 7.41 -6.85 -16.78
CA ASP A 181 8.06 -8.11 -17.12
C ASP A 181 7.42 -8.73 -18.36
N ARG A 182 8.15 -9.69 -18.98
CA ARG A 182 7.67 -10.41 -20.18
C ARG A 182 6.38 -11.19 -19.94
N ASP A 183 6.14 -11.62 -18.71
CA ASP A 183 4.92 -12.35 -18.33
C ASP A 183 3.75 -11.43 -17.93
N GLY A 184 3.91 -10.11 -18.09
CA GLY A 184 2.87 -9.12 -17.83
C GLY A 184 2.78 -8.66 -16.37
N ALA A 185 3.62 -9.18 -15.47
CA ALA A 185 3.72 -8.65 -14.12
C ALA A 185 4.51 -7.35 -14.07
N LEU A 186 4.29 -6.59 -13.01
CA LEU A 186 4.98 -5.34 -12.72
C LEU A 186 6.00 -5.55 -11.61
N GLY A 187 7.11 -4.83 -11.68
CA GLY A 187 8.14 -4.86 -10.63
C GLY A 187 8.72 -3.47 -10.37
N LEU A 188 9.30 -3.28 -9.20
CA LEU A 188 10.12 -2.09 -8.95
C LEU A 188 11.49 -2.26 -9.60
N ARG A 189 11.92 -1.24 -10.35
CA ARG A 189 13.26 -1.21 -10.92
C ARG A 189 14.29 -1.17 -9.81
N ARG A 190 15.17 -2.16 -9.78
CA ARG A 190 16.33 -2.14 -8.89
C ARG A 190 17.32 -1.10 -9.43
N THR A 191 17.52 -0.02 -8.69
CA THR A 191 18.69 0.82 -8.91
C THR A 191 19.90 0.06 -8.39
N PRO A 192 20.98 -0.13 -9.17
CA PRO A 192 22.21 -0.69 -8.64
C PRO A 192 22.63 0.09 -7.39
N ALA A 193 23.01 -0.60 -6.33
CA ALA A 193 23.63 0.06 -5.18
C ALA A 193 24.88 0.79 -5.69
N ARG A 194 24.94 2.10 -5.42
CA ARG A 194 26.19 2.86 -5.57
C ARG A 194 27.15 2.48 -4.48
#